data_AF-A0AA96ZN72-F1
#
_entry.id   AF-A0AA96ZN72-F1
#
_cell.length_a   1.000
_cell.length_b   1.000
_cell.length_c   1.000
_cell.angle_alpha   90.00
_cell.angle_beta   90.00
_cell.angle_gamma   90.00
#
_symmetry.space_group_name_H-M   'P 1'
#
loop_
_entity.id
_entity.type
_entity.pdbx_description
1 polymer ?
#
loop_
_entity_poly.entity_id
_entity_poly.type
_entity_poly.pdbx_seq_one_letter_code
_entity_poly.pdbx_strand_id
1 'polypeptide(L)'
;MLKIKRDNSFYVKGKYKFNMVLDLESLKDQLSNEYIVILRVHYLVSENINLTEYMGFAYDFSDHNDIRELYLISDILITDYSSVFAYYVGLKRRYVPDIKFYRDKLRDFYYDFEKCAPGPLFKTT
;
A
#
# COMPACT_ATOMS: atom_id res chain seq x y z
N MET A 1 0.80 -3.21 -5.79
CA MET A 1 1.36 -1.86 -6.01
C MET A 1 0.65 -0.78 -5.16
N LEU A 2 0.86 -0.84 -3.84
CA LEU A 2 0.22 -0.02 -2.80
C LEU A 2 0.96 1.33 -2.63
N LYS A 3 0.37 2.54 -2.79
CA LYS A 3 1.03 3.80 -2.31
C LYS A 3 0.45 4.32 -0.99
N ILE A 4 0.74 3.62 0.12
CA ILE A 4 0.46 4.12 1.47
C ILE A 4 1.28 5.38 1.75
N LYS A 5 0.69 6.59 1.69
CA LYS A 5 1.39 7.86 1.99
C LYS A 5 1.10 8.39 3.41
N ARG A 6 2.13 8.23 4.25
CA ARG A 6 2.29 8.74 5.62
C ARG A 6 2.80 10.19 5.65
N ASP A 7 1.98 11.17 5.28
CA ASP A 7 2.46 12.56 5.23
C ASP A 7 2.52 13.28 6.60
N ASN A 8 2.31 12.60 7.74
CA ASN A 8 2.21 13.29 9.05
C ASN A 8 3.00 12.66 10.22
N SER A 9 3.96 11.77 9.95
CA SER A 9 4.81 11.17 10.99
C SER A 9 6.24 11.71 10.86
N PHE A 10 6.56 12.80 11.57
CA PHE A 10 7.86 13.46 11.54
C PHE A 10 8.65 13.17 12.82
N TYR A 11 9.89 12.69 12.71
CA TYR A 11 10.91 12.91 13.76
C TYR A 11 11.67 14.22 13.49
N VAL A 12 11.94 14.50 12.20
CA VAL A 12 12.58 15.72 11.66
C VAL A 12 12.05 15.92 10.23
N LYS A 13 11.91 17.18 9.78
CA LYS A 13 11.47 17.53 8.42
C LYS A 13 12.30 16.76 7.37
N GLY A 14 11.67 15.81 6.67
CA GLY A 14 12.30 15.04 5.59
C GLY A 14 12.57 13.56 5.86
N LYS A 15 12.40 13.04 7.10
CA LYS A 15 12.52 11.59 7.40
C LYS A 15 11.17 11.02 7.85
N TYR A 16 10.58 10.15 7.02
CA TYR A 16 9.27 9.52 7.26
C TYR A 16 9.45 8.14 7.91
N LYS A 17 8.90 7.92 9.10
CA LYS A 17 8.92 6.58 9.72
C LYS A 17 7.88 5.68 9.05
N PHE A 18 8.32 4.55 8.48
CA PHE A 18 7.43 3.54 7.92
C PHE A 18 6.73 2.75 9.03
N ASN A 19 5.60 3.20 9.58
CA ASN A 19 4.75 2.32 10.38
C ASN A 19 3.89 1.47 9.45
N MET A 20 4.38 0.29 9.04
CA MET A 20 3.60 -0.64 8.22
C MET A 20 2.31 -0.94 8.96
N VAL A 21 1.17 -0.50 8.44
CA VAL A 21 -0.15 -0.85 9.02
C VAL A 21 -0.59 -2.24 8.50
N LEU A 22 0.11 -2.77 7.51
CA LEU A 22 -0.08 -4.12 6.99
C LEU A 22 0.61 -5.12 7.92
N ASP A 23 -0.15 -6.06 8.45
CA ASP A 23 0.35 -7.15 9.27
C ASP A 23 0.89 -8.27 8.37
N LEU A 24 2.20 -8.23 8.08
CA LEU A 24 2.84 -9.23 7.22
C LEU A 24 2.87 -10.62 7.85
N GLU A 25 2.87 -10.70 9.18
CA GLU A 25 2.85 -11.98 9.89
C GLU A 25 1.51 -12.68 9.64
N SER A 26 0.40 -11.96 9.88
CA SER A 26 -0.94 -12.48 9.63
C SER A 26 -1.16 -12.88 8.17
N LEU A 27 -0.64 -12.08 7.23
CA LEU A 27 -0.71 -12.41 5.81
C LEU A 27 0.10 -13.65 5.45
N LYS A 28 1.30 -13.80 6.03
CA LYS A 28 2.14 -14.98 5.82
C LYS A 28 1.42 -16.23 6.31
N ASP A 29 0.92 -16.21 7.55
CA ASP A 29 0.19 -17.33 8.15
C ASP A 29 -1.00 -17.81 7.33
N GLN A 30 -1.72 -16.87 6.70
CA GLN A 30 -2.94 -17.19 5.96
C GLN A 30 -2.70 -17.49 4.47
N LEU A 31 -1.69 -16.88 3.84
CA LEU A 31 -1.58 -16.83 2.39
C LEU A 31 -0.28 -17.41 1.83
N SER A 32 0.73 -17.72 2.64
CA SER A 32 2.07 -18.11 2.14
C SER A 32 2.09 -19.40 1.31
N ASN A 33 1.06 -20.23 1.39
CA ASN A 33 0.97 -21.48 0.64
C ASN A 33 0.62 -21.26 -0.84
N GLU A 34 0.01 -20.12 -1.18
CA GLU A 34 -0.52 -19.83 -2.52
C GLU A 34 -0.07 -18.48 -3.08
N TYR A 35 0.27 -17.53 -2.21
CA TYR A 35 0.58 -16.15 -2.58
C TYR A 35 1.94 -15.71 -2.07
N ILE A 36 2.54 -14.82 -2.86
CA ILE A 36 3.63 -13.94 -2.43
C ILE A 36 3.15 -12.49 -2.44
N VAL A 37 3.82 -11.64 -1.68
CA VAL A 37 3.52 -10.21 -1.55
C VAL A 37 4.63 -9.39 -2.18
N ILE A 38 4.27 -8.58 -3.17
CA ILE A 38 5.15 -7.57 -3.76
C ILE A 38 4.86 -6.22 -3.09
N LEU A 39 5.81 -5.76 -2.30
CA LEU A 39 5.79 -4.45 -1.67
C LEU A 39 6.39 -3.43 -2.63
N ARG A 40 5.69 -2.33 -2.84
CA ARG A 40 6.22 -1.17 -3.56
C ARG A 40 5.90 0.08 -2.78
N VAL A 41 6.83 0.52 -1.95
CA VAL A 41 6.67 1.71 -1.14
C VAL A 41 7.29 2.92 -1.81
N HIS A 42 6.94 4.10 -1.32
CA HIS A 42 7.47 5.35 -1.85
C HIS A 42 8.94 5.53 -1.42
N TYR A 43 9.80 6.03 -2.31
CA TYR A 43 11.26 6.16 -2.08
C TYR A 43 11.65 6.90 -0.79
N LEU A 44 10.87 7.92 -0.39
CA LEU A 44 11.05 8.63 0.89
C LEU A 44 10.89 7.76 2.14
N VAL A 45 10.44 6.52 1.95
CA VAL A 45 10.03 5.59 2.99
C VAL A 45 10.59 4.18 2.77
N SER A 46 11.29 3.92 1.65
CA SER A 46 11.86 2.61 1.31
C SER A 46 13.12 2.29 2.11
N GLU A 47 13.86 3.30 2.58
CA GLU A 47 15.17 3.12 3.25
C GLU A 47 15.16 2.26 4.53
N ASN A 48 14.01 1.80 5.02
CA ASN A 48 13.90 1.14 6.33
C ASN A 48 13.03 -0.14 6.37
N ILE A 49 12.72 -0.79 5.24
CA ILE A 49 11.94 -2.04 5.27
C ILE A 49 12.88 -3.25 5.43
N ASN A 50 12.85 -3.87 6.61
CA ASN A 50 13.50 -5.15 6.84
C ASN A 50 12.51 -6.30 6.59
N LEU A 51 12.74 -7.10 5.55
CA LEU A 51 11.92 -8.26 5.19
C LEU A 51 12.57 -9.61 5.48
N THR A 52 13.64 -9.64 6.29
CA THR A 52 14.43 -10.86 6.52
C THR A 52 13.57 -12.02 7.07
N GLU A 53 12.61 -11.73 7.96
CA GLU A 53 11.70 -12.73 8.55
C GLU A 53 10.62 -13.23 7.56
N TYR A 54 10.47 -12.53 6.43
CA TYR A 54 9.47 -12.79 5.40
C TYR A 54 10.08 -13.28 4.08
N MET A 55 11.36 -13.71 4.09
CA MET A 55 12.02 -14.29 2.91
C MET A 55 11.20 -15.45 2.34
N GLY A 56 11.02 -15.45 1.01
CA GLY A 56 10.18 -16.42 0.31
C GLY A 56 8.70 -16.04 0.25
N PHE A 57 8.27 -15.01 0.98
CA PHE A 57 6.88 -14.56 1.01
C PHE A 57 6.73 -13.09 0.60
N ALA A 58 7.49 -12.17 1.20
CA ALA A 58 7.41 -10.75 0.92
C ALA A 58 8.69 -10.24 0.23
N TYR A 59 8.52 -9.45 -0.83
CA TYR A 59 9.61 -8.90 -1.63
C TYR A 59 9.47 -7.38 -1.78
N ASP A 60 10.58 -6.65 -1.62
CA ASP A 60 10.62 -5.21 -1.86
C ASP A 60 10.98 -4.91 -3.32
N PHE A 61 10.06 -4.27 -4.03
CA PHE A 61 10.19 -3.79 -5.40
C PHE A 61 9.99 -2.27 -5.48
N SER A 62 10.29 -1.55 -4.40
CA SER A 62 10.20 -0.09 -4.34
C SER A 62 11.08 0.60 -5.37
N ASP A 63 12.29 0.07 -5.61
CA ASP A 63 13.27 0.60 -6.55
C ASP A 63 13.11 0.06 -7.98
N HIS A 64 12.10 -0.79 -8.23
CA HIS A 64 11.85 -1.31 -9.57
C HIS A 64 11.40 -0.19 -10.51
N ASN A 65 12.02 -0.05 -11.68
CA ASN A 65 11.81 1.12 -12.54
C ASN A 65 10.39 1.22 -13.08
N ASP A 66 9.85 0.12 -13.63
CA ASP A 66 8.55 0.12 -14.29
C ASP A 66 7.46 -0.57 -13.46
N ILE A 67 6.57 0.26 -12.97
CA ILE A 67 5.38 -0.11 -12.23
C ILE A 67 4.43 -1.04 -13.00
N ARG A 68 4.42 -0.91 -14.32
CA ARG A 68 3.50 -1.64 -15.20
C ARG A 68 3.86 -3.11 -15.28
N GLU A 69 5.14 -3.44 -15.18
CA GLU A 69 5.58 -4.82 -15.11
C GLU A 69 5.02 -5.52 -13.86
N LEU A 70 4.97 -4.79 -12.74
CA LEU A 70 4.36 -5.31 -11.51
C LEU A 70 2.85 -5.54 -11.67
N TYR A 71 2.16 -4.68 -12.42
CA TYR A 71 0.76 -4.91 -12.74
C TYR A 71 0.56 -6.19 -13.56
N LEU A 72 1.41 -6.43 -14.56
CA LEU A 72 1.27 -7.59 -15.44
C LEU A 72 1.44 -8.92 -14.72
N ILE A 73 2.27 -8.96 -13.68
CA ILE A 73 2.55 -10.18 -12.91
C ILE A 73 1.70 -10.31 -11.64
N SER A 74 0.88 -9.31 -11.30
CA SER A 74 0.06 -9.33 -10.09
C SER A 74 -1.36 -9.81 -10.42
N ASP A 75 -1.88 -10.74 -9.62
CA ASP A 75 -3.30 -11.13 -9.66
C ASP A 75 -4.20 -10.12 -8.93
N ILE A 76 -3.66 -9.51 -7.88
CA ILE A 76 -4.40 -8.63 -6.98
C ILE A 76 -3.59 -7.37 -6.67
N LEU A 77 -4.29 -6.24 -6.74
CA LEU A 77 -3.81 -4.97 -6.22
C LEU A 77 -4.60 -4.60 -4.98
N ILE A 78 -3.87 -4.42 -3.90
CA ILE A 78 -4.31 -3.66 -2.74
C ILE A 78 -3.72 -2.24 -2.91
N THR A 79 -4.47 -1.20 -2.60
CA THR A 79 -3.95 0.18 -2.58
C THR A 79 -4.83 1.04 -1.68
N ASP A 80 -4.33 2.18 -1.25
CA ASP A 80 -5.04 3.17 -0.43
C ASP A 80 -5.60 4.31 -1.32
N TYR A 81 -5.12 5.54 -1.13
CA TYR A 81 -5.46 6.76 -1.86
C TYR A 81 -4.63 6.99 -3.13
N SER A 82 -3.69 6.10 -3.44
CA SER A 82 -2.88 6.17 -4.65
C SER A 82 -3.69 6.17 -5.95
N SER A 83 -3.40 7.04 -6.91
CA SER A 83 -4.06 7.04 -8.25
C SER A 83 -3.79 5.79 -9.10
N VAL A 84 -2.92 4.89 -8.63
CA VAL A 84 -2.52 3.66 -9.32
C VAL A 84 -3.65 2.68 -9.60
N PHE A 85 -4.75 2.79 -8.86
CA PHE A 85 -5.96 1.99 -9.11
C PHE A 85 -6.54 2.24 -10.51
N ALA A 86 -6.34 3.44 -11.07
CA ALA A 86 -6.94 3.82 -12.34
C ALA A 86 -6.32 3.05 -13.52
N TYR A 87 -5.15 2.44 -13.30
CA TYR A 87 -4.36 1.75 -14.32
C TYR A 87 -4.37 0.23 -14.16
N TYR A 88 -5.10 -0.31 -13.18
CA TYR A 88 -5.06 -1.73 -12.88
C TYR A 88 -6.46 -2.34 -12.77
N VAL A 89 -6.75 -3.26 -13.68
CA VAL A 89 -8.06 -3.91 -13.82
C VAL A 89 -8.33 -4.93 -12.70
N GLY A 90 -7.28 -5.55 -12.14
CA GLY A 90 -7.40 -6.56 -11.07
C GLY A 90 -7.63 -5.97 -9.67
N LEU A 91 -8.07 -4.71 -9.55
CA LEU A 91 -8.25 -4.07 -8.24
C LEU A 91 -9.34 -4.81 -7.45
N LYS A 92 -8.95 -5.48 -6.36
CA LYS A 92 -9.90 -6.20 -5.49
C LYS A 92 -10.26 -5.43 -4.22
N ARG A 93 -9.31 -4.69 -3.64
CA ARG A 93 -9.49 -4.08 -2.32
C ARG A 93 -8.77 -2.75 -2.21
N ARG A 94 -9.38 -1.82 -1.47
CA ARG A 94 -8.71 -0.62 -1.00
C ARG A 94 -8.54 -0.62 0.49
N TYR A 95 -7.33 -0.33 0.96
CA TYR A 95 -7.01 -0.28 2.38
C TYR A 95 -6.89 1.18 2.82
N VAL A 96 -7.86 1.66 3.58
CA VAL A 96 -8.07 3.07 3.95
C VAL A 96 -8.31 3.23 5.46
N PRO A 97 -7.38 2.79 6.31
CA PRO A 97 -7.54 2.76 7.77
C PRO A 97 -7.79 4.15 8.39
N ASP A 98 -7.29 5.20 7.74
CA ASP A 98 -7.26 6.58 8.22
C ASP A 98 -8.16 7.53 7.41
N ILE A 99 -9.13 7.01 6.65
CA ILE A 99 -9.90 7.80 5.66
C ILE A 99 -10.53 9.08 6.21
N LYS A 100 -11.05 9.03 7.44
CA LYS A 100 -11.63 10.20 8.11
C LYS A 100 -10.59 11.30 8.33
N PHE A 101 -9.42 10.92 8.87
CA PHE A 101 -8.34 11.86 9.12
C PHE A 101 -7.77 12.39 7.80
N TYR A 102 -7.57 11.50 6.81
CA TYR A 102 -7.02 11.86 5.51
C TYR A 102 -7.88 12.91 4.79
N ARG A 103 -9.20 12.67 4.71
CA ARG A 103 -10.17 13.60 4.11
C ARG A 103 -10.28 14.90 4.90
N ASP A 104 -10.58 14.80 6.19
CA ASP A 104 -11.07 15.96 6.95
C ASP A 104 -9.93 16.87 7.46
N LYS A 105 -8.68 16.38 7.47
CA LYS A 105 -7.54 17.07 8.11
C LYS A 105 -6.27 17.15 7.29
N LEU A 106 -6.05 16.26 6.32
CA LEU A 106 -4.74 16.17 5.65
C LEU A 106 -4.74 16.72 4.22
N ARG A 107 -5.60 16.20 3.35
CA ARG A 107 -5.54 16.52 1.91
C ARG A 107 -6.87 16.76 1.22
N ASP A 108 -7.99 16.40 1.86
CA ASP A 108 -9.32 16.37 1.24
C ASP A 108 -9.35 15.52 -0.06
N PHE A 109 -10.52 15.33 -0.65
CA PHE A 109 -10.68 14.64 -1.93
C PHE A 109 -11.40 15.52 -2.94
N TYR A 110 -11.00 15.43 -4.21
CA TYR A 110 -11.66 16.14 -5.31
C TYR A 110 -13.12 15.70 -5.54
N TYR A 111 -13.52 14.55 -4.99
CA TYR A 111 -14.84 13.95 -5.11
C TYR A 111 -15.15 13.15 -3.85
N ASP A 112 -16.40 12.72 -3.68
CA ASP A 112 -16.81 11.83 -2.59
C ASP A 112 -16.14 10.46 -2.74
N PHE A 113 -14.95 10.31 -2.15
CA PHE A 113 -14.11 9.13 -2.30
C PHE A 113 -14.81 7.87 -1.82
N GLU A 114 -15.59 7.93 -0.74
CA GLU A 114 -16.32 6.77 -0.21
C GLU A 114 -17.40 6.26 -1.18
N LYS A 115 -17.96 7.16 -2.01
CA LYS A 115 -18.94 6.80 -3.04
C LYS A 115 -18.32 6.43 -4.38
N CYS A 116 -17.23 7.08 -4.77
CA CYS A 116 -16.69 6.97 -6.12
C CYS A 116 -15.50 6.02 -6.25
N ALA A 117 -14.87 5.61 -5.14
CA ALA A 117 -13.71 4.73 -5.20
C ALA A 117 -14.10 3.36 -5.78
N PRO A 118 -13.41 2.89 -6.85
CA PRO A 118 -13.61 1.53 -7.33
C PRO A 118 -13.15 0.51 -6.30
N GLY A 119 -13.98 -0.52 -6.09
CA GLY A 119 -13.73 -1.63 -5.19
C GLY A 119 -14.10 -1.36 -3.72
N PRO A 120 -14.23 -2.42 -2.90
CA PRO A 120 -14.54 -2.31 -1.48
C PRO A 120 -13.43 -1.62 -0.68
N LEU A 121 -13.85 -0.80 0.29
CA LEU A 121 -12.99 -0.09 1.23
C LEU A 121 -12.86 -0.88 2.55
N PHE A 122 -11.63 -1.14 2.97
CA PHE A 122 -11.29 -1.84 4.21
C PHE A 122 -10.47 -0.94 5.12
N LYS A 123 -10.72 -1.04 6.44
CA LYS A 123 -10.00 -0.27 7.47
C LYS A 123 -9.02 -1.12 8.27
N THR A 124 -9.19 -2.44 8.23
CA THR A 124 -8.38 -3.44 8.93
C THR A 124 -7.99 -4.54 7.96
N THR A 125 -6.85 -5.16 8.22
CA THR A 125 -6.34 -6.32 7.47
C THR A 125 -7.07 -7.58 7.90
#